data_AF-A0A6A4HPR8-F1
#
_entry.id   AF-A0A6A4HPR8-F1
#
_cell.length_a   1.000
_cell.length_b   1.000
_cell.length_c   1.000
_cell.angle_alpha   90.00
_cell.angle_beta   90.00
_cell.angle_gamma   90.00
#
_symmetry.space_group_name_H-M   'P 1'
#
loop_
_entity.id
_entity.type
_entity.pdbx_description
1 polymer ?
#
loop_
_entity_poly.entity_id
_entity_poly.type
_entity_poly.pdbx_seq_one_letter_code
_entity_poly.pdbx_strand_id
1 'polypeptide(L)'
;MQVWAVSYDPSSFTEELYQKGLLLVDSTRGLIARLLPRMLLKERGVAPSAMTFAATEAGKPYITTPNISPPLAYNLSHDNGFVIMVFASGKSHPPAYSLGVDVMQVQLPRRNSYRSFVDTFQEQLTPLERELLSPAVPEEEGLRRFFWMWTMKEAYTKALGIGLGFDFGRIEFDVKADIVRIDSQVPQGWTFHKFQITEEGDLYVGVVAEFLEDSETVVVSEIEPKPWFKSFKAPDFVAHAIEELAQAE
;
A
#
# COMPACT_ATOMS: atom_id res chain seq x y z
N MET A 1 9.20 11.07 0.55
CA MET A 1 8.40 9.87 0.25
C MET A 1 7.97 9.91 -1.21
N GLN A 2 7.92 8.76 -1.88
CA GLN A 2 7.31 8.59 -3.20
C GLN A 2 6.42 7.34 -3.21
N VAL A 3 5.38 7.36 -4.03
CA VAL A 3 4.46 6.25 -4.25
C VAL A 3 4.39 5.96 -5.75
N TRP A 4 4.65 4.71 -6.12
CA TRP A 4 4.51 4.20 -7.48
C TRP A 4 3.32 3.26 -7.54
N ALA A 5 2.33 3.56 -8.37
CA ALA A 5 1.17 2.73 -8.60
C ALA A 5 1.18 2.21 -10.03
N VAL A 6 0.89 0.91 -10.20
CA VAL A 6 0.80 0.26 -11.51
C VAL A 6 -0.62 -0.24 -11.68
N SER A 7 -1.36 0.35 -12.63
CA SER A 7 -2.71 -0.09 -12.98
C SER A 7 -2.64 -1.36 -13.84
N TYR A 8 -3.43 -2.36 -13.50
CA TYR A 8 -3.37 -3.73 -13.97
C TYR A 8 -4.73 -4.19 -14.52
N ASP A 9 -4.76 -4.51 -15.80
CA ASP A 9 -5.82 -5.30 -16.44
C ASP A 9 -5.19 -6.60 -16.98
N PRO A 10 -5.60 -7.79 -16.49
CA PRO A 10 -5.08 -9.07 -17.00
C PRO A 10 -5.21 -9.21 -18.52
N SER A 11 -6.26 -8.65 -19.13
CA SER A 11 -6.52 -8.77 -20.56
C SER A 11 -5.55 -7.97 -21.43
N SER A 12 -4.88 -6.99 -20.83
CA SER A 12 -3.89 -6.14 -21.50
C SER A 12 -2.52 -6.79 -21.69
N PHE A 13 -2.27 -7.96 -21.09
CA PHE A 13 -1.00 -8.68 -21.24
C PHE A 13 -1.06 -9.62 -22.45
N THR A 14 -0.10 -9.48 -23.37
CA THR A 14 0.10 -10.46 -24.44
C THR A 14 0.67 -11.76 -23.86
N GLU A 15 0.37 -12.89 -24.50
CA GLU A 15 0.90 -14.21 -24.09
C GLU A 15 2.43 -14.20 -24.06
N GLU A 16 3.08 -13.56 -25.03
CA GLU A 16 4.55 -13.46 -25.08
C GLU A 16 5.12 -12.66 -23.90
N LEU A 17 4.50 -11.51 -23.57
CA LEU A 17 4.91 -10.69 -22.43
C LEU A 17 4.68 -11.43 -21.11
N TYR A 18 3.56 -12.14 -21.00
CA TYR A 18 3.23 -12.96 -19.85
C TYR A 18 4.22 -14.10 -19.67
N GLN A 19 4.56 -14.85 -20.72
CA GLN A 19 5.52 -15.97 -20.66
C GLN A 19 6.94 -15.49 -20.31
N LYS A 20 7.40 -14.36 -20.86
CA LYS A 20 8.68 -13.75 -20.48
C LYS A 20 8.68 -13.32 -19.01
N GLY A 21 7.56 -12.84 -18.49
CA GLY A 21 7.39 -12.46 -17.08
C GLY A 21 7.20 -13.65 -16.11
N LEU A 22 6.56 -14.74 -16.56
CA LEU A 22 6.28 -15.95 -15.79
C LEU A 22 7.54 -16.67 -15.31
N LEU A 23 8.63 -16.55 -16.07
CA LEU A 23 9.95 -17.05 -15.69
C LEU A 23 10.45 -16.45 -14.37
N LEU A 24 9.82 -15.37 -13.90
CA LEU A 24 10.16 -14.68 -12.65
C LEU A 24 9.15 -14.98 -11.51
N VAL A 25 7.86 -15.29 -11.78
CA VAL A 25 6.81 -15.64 -10.75
C VAL A 25 5.46 -16.19 -11.28
N ASP A 26 4.85 -17.17 -10.58
CA ASP A 26 3.51 -17.20 -9.93
C ASP A 26 2.29 -16.50 -10.59
N SER A 27 2.35 -15.17 -10.73
CA SER A 27 1.24 -14.33 -11.22
C SER A 27 1.71 -12.94 -11.65
N THR A 28 0.96 -12.28 -12.54
CA THR A 28 1.31 -10.93 -13.06
C THR A 28 1.42 -9.86 -11.96
N ARG A 29 0.55 -9.90 -10.93
CA ARG A 29 0.70 -8.98 -9.78
C ARG A 29 1.98 -9.26 -9.00
N GLY A 30 2.29 -10.54 -8.79
CA GLY A 30 3.53 -10.97 -8.14
C GLY A 30 4.78 -10.56 -8.92
N LEU A 31 4.71 -10.54 -10.26
CA LEU A 31 5.75 -10.02 -11.13
C LEU A 31 5.93 -8.51 -10.92
N ILE A 32 4.88 -7.72 -11.06
CA ILE A 32 4.95 -6.25 -10.89
C ILE A 32 5.47 -5.89 -9.50
N ALA A 33 4.97 -6.55 -8.44
CA ALA A 33 5.40 -6.32 -7.07
C ALA A 33 6.90 -6.60 -6.86
N ARG A 34 7.49 -7.54 -7.61
CA ARG A 34 8.93 -7.82 -7.58
C ARG A 34 9.75 -6.89 -8.47
N LEU A 35 9.19 -6.40 -9.57
CA LEU A 35 9.84 -5.46 -10.47
C LEU A 35 9.95 -4.05 -9.86
N LEU A 36 8.92 -3.58 -9.16
CA LEU A 36 8.89 -2.24 -8.53
C LEU A 36 10.15 -1.90 -7.71
N PRO A 37 10.55 -2.69 -6.69
CA PRO A 37 11.74 -2.36 -5.91
C PRO A 37 13.05 -2.57 -6.69
N ARG A 38 13.07 -3.43 -7.72
CA ARG A 38 14.24 -3.61 -8.61
C ARG A 38 14.44 -2.39 -9.51
N MET A 39 13.35 -1.86 -10.07
CA MET A 39 13.37 -0.63 -10.85
C MET A 39 13.81 0.56 -10.01
N LEU A 40 13.35 0.67 -8.76
CA LEU A 40 13.85 1.66 -7.81
C LEU A 40 15.38 1.55 -7.62
N LEU A 41 15.91 0.33 -7.42
CA LEU A 41 17.35 0.13 -7.28
C LEU A 41 18.13 0.44 -8.55
N LYS A 42 17.57 0.10 -9.72
CA LYS A 42 18.14 0.45 -11.03
C LYS A 42 18.23 1.96 -11.21
N GLU A 43 17.18 2.71 -10.85
CA GLU A 43 17.21 4.19 -10.85
C GLU A 43 18.25 4.76 -9.88
N ARG A 44 18.65 4.00 -8.86
CA ARG A 44 19.78 4.34 -7.96
C ARG A 44 21.15 3.88 -8.47
N GLY A 45 21.22 3.40 -9.72
CA GLY A 45 22.47 2.96 -10.35
C GLY A 45 22.96 1.58 -9.88
N VAL A 46 22.13 0.80 -9.19
CA VAL A 46 22.49 -0.56 -8.76
C VAL A 46 22.32 -1.51 -9.94
N ALA A 47 23.37 -2.29 -10.23
CA ALA A 47 23.30 -3.36 -11.22
C ALA A 47 22.33 -4.48 -10.75
N PRO A 48 21.48 -5.03 -11.64
CA PRO A 48 20.56 -6.13 -11.31
C PRO A 48 21.18 -7.29 -10.54
N SER A 49 22.41 -7.71 -10.90
CA SER A 49 23.14 -8.80 -10.23
C SER A 49 23.58 -8.48 -8.79
N ALA A 50 23.63 -7.20 -8.42
CA ALA A 50 23.98 -6.75 -7.07
C ALA A 50 22.76 -6.47 -6.18
N MET A 51 21.54 -6.55 -6.73
CA MET A 51 20.32 -6.27 -5.96
C MET A 51 19.99 -7.42 -5.02
N THR A 52 19.98 -7.14 -3.71
CA THR A 52 19.62 -8.15 -2.70
C THR A 52 18.47 -7.65 -1.82
N PHE A 53 17.60 -8.59 -1.47
CA PHE A 53 16.39 -8.36 -0.68
C PHE A 53 16.29 -9.42 0.41
N ALA A 54 15.66 -9.08 1.51
CA ALA A 54 15.31 -10.02 2.58
C ALA A 54 13.90 -9.68 3.10
N ALA A 55 13.41 -10.48 4.04
CA ALA A 55 12.15 -10.23 4.73
C ALA A 55 12.37 -10.42 6.23
N THR A 56 11.64 -9.63 7.02
CA THR A 56 11.54 -9.84 8.47
C THR A 56 10.86 -11.17 8.79
N GLU A 57 10.89 -11.61 10.05
CA GLU A 57 10.19 -12.82 10.50
C GLU A 57 8.69 -12.79 10.18
N ALA A 58 8.07 -11.60 10.24
CA ALA A 58 6.66 -11.38 9.91
C ALA A 58 6.42 -11.17 8.40
N GLY A 59 7.44 -11.32 7.55
CA GLY A 59 7.32 -11.26 6.09
C GLY A 59 7.42 -9.86 5.49
N LYS A 60 7.61 -8.79 6.28
CA LYS A 60 7.83 -7.45 5.73
C LYS A 60 9.15 -7.40 4.96
N PRO A 61 9.14 -7.07 3.65
CA PRO A 61 10.34 -7.11 2.83
C PRO A 61 11.21 -5.86 3.03
N TYR A 62 12.52 -5.99 2.82
CA TYR A 62 13.47 -4.89 2.92
C TYR A 62 14.70 -5.10 2.02
N ILE A 63 15.39 -4.00 1.70
CA ILE A 63 16.55 -4.00 0.81
C ILE A 63 17.81 -4.30 1.63
N THR A 64 18.61 -5.28 1.17
CA THR A 64 19.91 -5.62 1.76
C THR A 64 21.08 -5.25 0.85
N THR A 65 20.80 -4.69 -0.33
CA THR A 65 21.82 -4.22 -1.27
C THR A 65 22.81 -3.30 -0.53
N PRO A 66 24.13 -3.60 -0.60
CA PRO A 66 25.13 -2.84 0.13
C PRO A 66 25.29 -1.42 -0.44
N ASN A 67 25.83 -0.52 0.38
CA ASN A 67 26.24 0.84 0.00
C ASN A 67 25.11 1.77 -0.51
N ILE A 68 23.86 1.48 -0.18
CA ILE A 68 22.75 2.40 -0.44
C ILE A 68 22.74 3.48 0.65
N SER A 69 23.03 4.72 0.24
CA SER A 69 23.01 5.89 1.12
C SER A 69 22.19 7.03 0.49
N PRO A 70 21.19 7.59 1.19
CA PRO A 70 20.63 7.09 2.45
C PRO A 70 19.98 5.71 2.27
N PRO A 71 19.83 4.89 3.32
CA PRO A 71 19.13 3.61 3.23
C PRO A 71 17.70 3.81 2.72
N LEU A 72 17.12 2.75 2.15
CA LEU A 72 15.79 2.80 1.56
C LEU A 72 14.80 1.95 2.34
N ALA A 73 13.68 2.55 2.71
CA ALA A 73 12.48 1.88 3.17
C ALA A 73 11.53 1.70 1.99
N TYR A 74 10.84 0.56 1.92
CA TYR A 74 9.73 0.40 0.99
C TYR A 74 8.66 -0.53 1.56
N ASN A 75 7.45 -0.39 1.05
CA ASN A 75 6.36 -1.30 1.32
C ASN A 75 5.46 -1.44 0.10
N LEU A 76 4.81 -2.59 -0.04
CA LEU A 76 3.98 -2.94 -1.18
C LEU A 76 2.56 -3.24 -0.70
N SER A 77 1.58 -2.84 -1.51
CA SER A 77 0.22 -3.35 -1.42
C SER A 77 -0.33 -3.61 -2.81
N HIS A 78 -1.44 -4.32 -2.88
CA HIS A 78 -2.17 -4.50 -4.12
C HIS A 78 -3.64 -4.77 -3.79
N ASP A 79 -4.53 -4.26 -4.63
CA ASP A 79 -5.91 -4.66 -4.63
C ASP A 79 -6.47 -4.54 -6.05
N ASN A 80 -7.27 -5.54 -6.44
CA ASN A 80 -7.87 -5.64 -7.77
C ASN A 80 -6.92 -5.23 -8.92
N GLY A 81 -7.19 -4.08 -9.53
CA GLY A 81 -6.45 -3.54 -10.67
C GLY A 81 -5.22 -2.71 -10.31
N PHE A 82 -4.71 -2.75 -9.07
CA PHE A 82 -3.54 -1.97 -8.68
C PHE A 82 -2.50 -2.78 -7.93
N VAL A 83 -1.23 -2.56 -8.27
CA VAL A 83 -0.07 -2.88 -7.43
C VAL A 83 0.62 -1.56 -7.09
N ILE A 84 0.81 -1.29 -5.80
CA ILE A 84 1.36 -0.03 -5.30
C ILE A 84 2.60 -0.29 -4.45
N MET A 85 3.61 0.57 -4.62
CA MET A 85 4.80 0.61 -3.78
C MET A 85 4.94 2.02 -3.20
N VAL A 86 5.13 2.12 -1.90
CA VAL A 86 5.69 3.33 -1.29
C VAL A 86 7.17 3.12 -1.02
N PHE A 87 7.98 4.16 -1.18
CA PHE A 87 9.36 4.17 -0.70
C PHE A 87 9.79 5.55 -0.20
N ALA A 88 10.76 5.53 0.71
CA ALA A 88 11.36 6.72 1.29
C ALA A 88 12.78 6.40 1.78
N SER A 89 13.51 7.42 2.24
CA SER A 89 14.72 7.19 3.02
C SER A 89 14.35 6.48 4.33
N GLY A 90 15.06 5.40 4.65
CA GLY A 90 14.91 4.68 5.91
C GLY A 90 15.39 5.53 7.08
N LYS A 91 14.50 5.83 8.02
CA LYS A 91 14.79 6.67 9.20
C LYS A 91 14.79 5.85 10.48
N SER A 92 13.68 5.18 10.78
CA SER A 92 13.43 4.54 12.06
C SER A 92 13.13 3.05 11.90
N HIS A 93 13.51 2.25 12.90
CA HIS A 93 13.28 0.80 12.97
C HIS A 93 13.90 -0.02 11.80
N PRO A 94 15.22 0.06 11.56
CA PRO A 94 15.89 -0.82 10.61
C PRO A 94 15.71 -2.30 10.99
N PRO A 95 15.83 -3.24 10.03
CA PRO A 95 16.25 -3.01 8.64
C PRO A 95 15.09 -2.75 7.67
N ALA A 96 13.83 -2.96 8.09
CA ALA A 96 12.67 -2.82 7.22
C ALA A 96 12.02 -1.42 7.26
N TYR A 97 12.33 -0.65 8.30
CA TYR A 97 11.86 0.70 8.56
C TYR A 97 10.35 0.83 8.73
N SER A 98 9.89 1.85 9.47
CA SER A 98 8.46 2.08 9.71
C SER A 98 7.79 2.87 8.60
N LEU A 99 7.62 2.20 7.46
CA LEU A 99 6.88 2.70 6.29
C LEU A 99 5.91 1.62 5.79
N GLY A 100 4.66 2.00 5.52
CA GLY A 100 3.61 1.10 5.08
C GLY A 100 2.67 1.79 4.09
N VAL A 101 2.13 1.04 3.13
CA VAL A 101 1.08 1.53 2.24
C VAL A 101 -0.03 0.50 2.14
N ASP A 102 -1.25 0.98 2.01
CA ASP A 102 -2.36 0.17 1.56
C ASP A 102 -3.20 0.89 0.51
N VAL A 103 -3.89 0.10 -0.33
CA VAL A 103 -4.78 0.59 -1.37
C VAL A 103 -5.93 -0.40 -1.52
N MET A 104 -7.16 0.09 -1.61
CA MET A 104 -8.36 -0.72 -1.78
C MET A 104 -9.34 -0.09 -2.75
N GLN A 105 -9.93 -0.92 -3.61
CA GLN A 105 -11.07 -0.53 -4.44
C GLN A 105 -12.29 -0.33 -3.56
N VAL A 106 -12.97 0.80 -3.71
CA VAL A 106 -14.23 1.09 -3.01
C VAL A 106 -15.36 0.35 -3.74
N GLN A 107 -15.47 -0.95 -3.50
CA GLN A 107 -16.46 -1.81 -4.12
C GLN A 107 -16.90 -2.93 -3.17
N LEU A 108 -18.21 -3.20 -3.15
CA LEU A 108 -18.72 -4.38 -2.45
C LEU A 108 -18.36 -5.67 -3.18
N PRO A 109 -17.99 -6.75 -2.45
CA PRO A 109 -17.89 -8.07 -3.04
C PRO A 109 -19.18 -8.47 -3.77
N ARG A 110 -19.05 -9.14 -4.91
CA ARG A 110 -20.20 -9.58 -5.70
C ARG A 110 -21.15 -10.42 -4.83
N ARG A 111 -22.44 -10.07 -4.85
CA ARG A 111 -23.54 -10.73 -4.10
C ARG A 111 -23.62 -10.41 -2.61
N ASN A 112 -22.84 -9.46 -2.10
CA ASN A 112 -22.98 -8.96 -0.73
C ASN A 112 -23.80 -7.67 -0.71
N SER A 113 -24.68 -7.52 0.28
CA SER A 113 -25.22 -6.22 0.65
C SER A 113 -24.21 -5.48 1.52
N TYR A 114 -24.23 -4.14 1.51
CA TYR A 114 -23.39 -3.34 2.40
C TYR A 114 -23.50 -3.77 3.86
N ARG A 115 -24.70 -4.05 4.35
CA ARG A 115 -24.89 -4.46 5.74
C ARG A 115 -24.23 -5.81 6.05
N SER A 116 -24.45 -6.82 5.21
CA SER A 116 -23.81 -8.13 5.38
C SER A 116 -22.28 -8.05 5.34
N PHE A 117 -21.75 -7.14 4.51
CA PHE A 117 -20.33 -6.87 4.42
C PHE A 117 -19.78 -6.26 5.71
N VAL A 118 -20.38 -5.17 6.22
CA VAL A 118 -19.96 -4.56 7.49
C VAL A 118 -20.08 -5.53 8.67
N ASP A 119 -21.15 -6.32 8.73
CA ASP A 119 -21.36 -7.30 9.80
C ASP A 119 -20.29 -8.42 9.80
N THR A 120 -19.72 -8.74 8.63
CA THR A 120 -18.60 -9.70 8.51
C THR A 120 -17.34 -9.18 9.20
N PHE A 121 -17.10 -7.87 9.15
CA PHE A 121 -15.89 -7.24 9.69
C PHE A 121 -16.11 -6.58 11.06
N GLN A 122 -17.22 -6.90 11.72
CA GLN A 122 -17.62 -6.20 12.92
C GLN A 122 -16.55 -6.31 14.01
N GLU A 123 -15.93 -7.47 14.23
CA GLU A 123 -14.92 -7.68 15.28
C GLU A 123 -13.65 -6.84 15.07
N GLN A 124 -13.35 -6.44 13.83
CA GLN A 124 -12.23 -5.57 13.48
C GLN A 124 -12.56 -4.09 13.63
N LEU A 125 -13.80 -3.73 13.98
CA LEU A 125 -14.27 -2.35 14.14
C LEU A 125 -14.45 -1.99 15.62
N THR A 126 -14.00 -0.79 15.96
CA THR A 126 -14.20 -0.17 17.28
C THR A 126 -15.65 0.29 17.46
N PRO A 127 -16.10 0.59 18.70
CA PRO A 127 -17.43 1.13 18.94
C PRO A 127 -17.73 2.42 18.13
N LEU A 128 -16.77 3.35 18.04
CA LEU A 128 -16.92 4.58 17.26
C LEU A 128 -17.07 4.27 15.77
N GLU A 129 -16.23 3.39 15.22
CA GLU A 129 -16.31 3.03 13.79
C GLU A 129 -17.65 2.38 13.44
N ARG A 130 -18.20 1.53 14.32
CA ARG A 130 -19.54 0.94 14.13
C ARG A 130 -20.64 1.99 14.15
N GLU A 131 -20.53 3.01 14.99
CA GLU A 131 -21.46 4.15 15.01
C GLU A 131 -21.38 4.95 13.69
N LEU A 132 -20.16 5.19 13.21
CA LEU A 132 -19.88 5.89 11.95
C LEU A 132 -20.35 5.12 10.70
N LEU A 133 -20.64 3.81 10.86
CA LEU A 133 -21.21 2.89 9.86
C LEU A 133 -22.66 2.46 10.21
N SER A 134 -23.35 3.24 11.04
CA SER A 134 -24.72 2.93 11.46
C SER A 134 -25.70 2.90 10.27
N PRO A 135 -26.85 2.18 10.38
CA PRO A 135 -27.85 2.09 9.32
C PRO A 135 -28.45 3.44 8.86
N ALA A 136 -28.25 4.52 9.61
CA ALA A 136 -28.70 5.86 9.24
C ALA A 136 -27.79 6.51 8.18
N VAL A 137 -26.59 5.97 7.94
CA VAL A 137 -25.63 6.48 6.95
C VAL A 137 -25.99 5.93 5.56
N PRO A 138 -26.04 6.78 4.52
CA PRO A 138 -26.22 6.31 3.15
C PRO A 138 -25.16 5.27 2.77
N GLU A 139 -25.57 4.21 2.06
CA GLU A 139 -24.72 3.06 1.74
C GLU A 139 -23.39 3.43 1.08
N GLU A 140 -23.41 4.31 0.08
CA GLU A 140 -22.21 4.76 -0.63
C GLU A 140 -21.20 5.44 0.31
N GLU A 141 -21.70 6.34 1.17
CA GLU A 141 -20.86 7.05 2.14
C GLU A 141 -20.37 6.09 3.24
N GLY A 142 -21.21 5.18 3.70
CA GLY A 142 -20.84 4.14 4.65
C GLY A 142 -19.77 3.21 4.10
N LEU A 143 -19.86 2.83 2.83
CA LEU A 143 -18.86 2.00 2.15
C LEU A 143 -17.52 2.73 2.06
N ARG A 144 -17.54 4.00 1.64
CA ARG A 144 -16.34 4.84 1.58
C ARG A 144 -15.66 4.99 2.94
N ARG A 145 -16.44 5.20 4.01
CA ARG A 145 -15.92 5.25 5.39
C ARG A 145 -15.26 3.95 5.81
N PHE A 146 -15.92 2.81 5.55
CA PHE A 146 -15.38 1.51 5.87
C PHE A 146 -14.00 1.30 5.21
N PHE A 147 -13.90 1.56 3.91
CA PHE A 147 -12.63 1.37 3.20
C PHE A 147 -11.55 2.34 3.69
N TRP A 148 -11.89 3.56 4.08
CA TRP A 148 -10.93 4.44 4.74
C TRP A 148 -10.41 3.90 6.06
N MET A 149 -11.30 3.41 6.94
CA MET A 149 -10.91 2.78 8.20
C MET A 149 -10.02 1.57 7.94
N TRP A 150 -10.44 0.68 7.04
CA TRP A 150 -9.69 -0.54 6.74
C TRP A 150 -8.30 -0.25 6.16
N THR A 151 -8.23 0.60 5.14
CA THR A 151 -6.96 0.98 4.49
C THR A 151 -6.01 1.67 5.46
N MET A 152 -6.53 2.47 6.40
CA MET A 152 -5.75 3.10 7.46
C MET A 152 -5.12 2.04 8.39
N LYS A 153 -5.92 1.07 8.85
CA LYS A 153 -5.46 -0.01 9.73
C LYS A 153 -4.40 -0.87 9.06
N GLU A 154 -4.64 -1.27 7.81
CA GLU A 154 -3.69 -2.06 6.99
C GLU A 154 -2.38 -1.30 6.74
N ALA A 155 -2.44 -0.03 6.35
CA ALA A 155 -1.23 0.76 6.11
C ALA A 155 -0.39 0.88 7.39
N TYR A 156 -1.03 1.11 8.54
CA TYR A 156 -0.36 1.19 9.83
C TYR A 156 0.28 -0.15 10.24
N THR A 157 -0.44 -1.27 10.17
CA THR A 157 0.09 -2.59 10.55
C THR A 157 1.21 -3.05 9.61
N LYS A 158 1.12 -2.72 8.31
CA LYS A 158 2.21 -2.92 7.34
C LYS A 158 3.43 -2.07 7.68
N ALA A 159 3.24 -0.83 8.15
CA ALA A 159 4.34 0.02 8.61
C ALA A 159 5.02 -0.56 9.85
N LEU A 160 4.26 -1.11 10.80
CA LEU A 160 4.81 -1.81 11.97
C LEU A 160 5.52 -3.12 11.61
N GLY A 161 5.12 -3.79 10.52
CA GLY A 161 5.74 -5.03 10.07
C GLY A 161 5.45 -6.23 10.96
N ILE A 162 4.26 -6.28 11.54
CA ILE A 162 3.84 -7.29 12.54
C ILE A 162 2.93 -8.39 11.96
N GLY A 163 2.63 -8.35 10.65
CA GLY A 163 1.86 -9.37 9.95
C GLY A 163 0.38 -9.44 10.33
N LEU A 164 -0.29 -10.54 9.96
CA LEU A 164 -1.74 -10.77 10.09
C LEU A 164 -2.25 -10.97 11.54
N GLY A 165 -1.43 -10.70 12.55
CA GLY A 165 -1.74 -10.98 13.96
C GLY A 165 -2.12 -9.75 14.79
N PHE A 166 -2.08 -8.53 14.24
CA PHE A 166 -2.44 -7.36 15.01
C PHE A 166 -3.95 -7.20 15.11
N ASP A 167 -4.44 -7.01 16.33
CA ASP A 167 -5.84 -6.79 16.59
C ASP A 167 -6.29 -5.43 16.06
N PHE A 168 -7.05 -5.44 14.96
CA PHE A 168 -7.61 -4.23 14.35
C PHE A 168 -8.59 -3.51 15.28
N GLY A 169 -9.16 -4.19 16.27
CA GLY A 169 -10.00 -3.59 17.31
C GLY A 169 -9.23 -2.61 18.21
N ARG A 170 -7.90 -2.64 18.20
CA ARG A 170 -7.04 -1.67 18.92
C ARG A 170 -6.80 -0.38 18.16
N ILE A 171 -7.02 -0.39 16.84
CA ILE A 171 -6.84 0.76 15.96
C ILE A 171 -8.22 1.37 15.72
N GLU A 172 -8.38 2.64 16.03
CA GLU A 172 -9.56 3.42 15.71
C GLU A 172 -9.19 4.49 14.69
N PHE A 173 -9.94 4.56 13.59
CA PHE A 173 -9.88 5.72 12.70
C PHE A 173 -11.21 6.48 12.69
N ASP A 174 -11.22 7.65 13.30
CA ASP A 174 -12.32 8.61 13.15
C ASP A 174 -12.19 9.32 11.80
N VAL A 175 -12.80 8.70 10.78
CA VAL A 175 -12.82 9.20 9.40
C VAL A 175 -13.49 10.58 9.23
N LYS A 176 -14.29 11.04 10.21
CA LYS A 176 -14.89 12.38 10.16
C LYS A 176 -13.96 13.45 10.71
N ALA A 177 -13.22 13.11 11.78
CA ALA A 177 -12.27 14.02 12.40
C ALA A 177 -10.84 13.91 11.83
N ASP A 178 -10.59 12.89 11.01
CA ASP A 178 -9.25 12.51 10.54
C ASP A 178 -8.28 12.26 11.72
N ILE A 179 -8.72 11.49 12.72
CA ILE A 179 -7.94 11.15 13.92
C ILE A 179 -7.74 9.63 14.00
N VAL A 180 -6.48 9.20 14.13
CA VAL A 180 -6.10 7.82 14.42
C VAL A 180 -5.83 7.66 15.92
N ARG A 181 -6.35 6.60 16.53
CA ARG A 181 -6.04 6.21 17.91
C ARG A 181 -5.63 4.75 17.98
N ILE A 182 -4.64 4.46 18.81
CA ILE A 182 -4.21 3.11 19.18
C ILE A 182 -4.44 2.96 20.68
N ASP A 183 -5.23 1.97 21.09
CA ASP A 183 -5.63 1.80 22.50
C ASP A 183 -6.18 3.10 23.11
N SER A 184 -7.05 3.77 22.36
CA SER A 184 -7.68 5.06 22.72
C SER A 184 -6.74 6.28 22.83
N GLN A 185 -5.47 6.16 22.43
CA GLN A 185 -4.52 7.28 22.42
C GLN A 185 -4.05 7.62 21.01
N VAL A 186 -3.86 8.90 20.72
CA VAL A 186 -3.22 9.31 19.46
C VAL A 186 -1.76 8.86 19.53
N PRO A 187 -1.29 7.96 18.63
CA PRO A 187 0.10 7.54 18.65
C PRO A 187 0.99 8.76 18.38
N GLN A 188 2.23 8.79 18.82
CA GLN A 188 3.16 9.88 18.48
C GLN A 188 4.02 9.49 17.27
N GLY A 189 4.47 10.46 16.49
CA GLY A 189 5.42 10.26 15.41
C GLY A 189 4.86 9.67 14.11
N TRP A 190 3.53 9.68 13.88
CA TRP A 190 2.96 9.07 12.67
C TRP A 190 2.37 10.09 11.70
N THR A 191 2.77 10.00 10.45
CA THR A 191 2.13 10.72 9.35
C THR A 191 1.37 9.75 8.48
N PHE A 192 0.08 10.01 8.31
CA PHE A 192 -0.81 9.25 7.43
C PHE A 192 -1.21 10.07 6.22
N HIS A 193 -0.75 9.70 5.02
CA HIS A 193 -1.16 10.37 3.78
C HIS A 193 -2.31 9.60 3.13
N LYS A 194 -3.51 10.19 3.11
CA LYS A 194 -4.69 9.67 2.42
C LYS A 194 -4.70 10.16 0.97
N PHE A 195 -4.93 9.25 0.03
CA PHE A 195 -5.08 9.57 -1.39
C PHE A 195 -6.19 8.76 -2.05
N GLN A 196 -6.71 9.28 -3.15
CA GLN A 196 -7.66 8.58 -4.00
C GLN A 196 -7.08 8.43 -5.40
N ILE A 197 -7.49 7.36 -6.08
CA ILE A 197 -7.19 7.09 -7.48
C ILE A 197 -8.52 6.75 -8.15
N THR A 198 -8.79 7.36 -9.30
CA THR A 198 -9.93 6.98 -10.14
C THR A 198 -9.39 6.50 -11.48
N GLU A 199 -9.66 5.24 -11.81
CA GLU A 199 -9.17 4.61 -13.04
C GLU A 199 -10.34 3.87 -13.69
N GLU A 200 -10.64 4.18 -14.96
CA GLU A 200 -11.71 3.52 -15.73
C GLU A 200 -13.09 3.47 -15.04
N GLY A 201 -13.36 4.43 -14.15
CA GLY A 201 -14.62 4.54 -13.39
C GLY A 201 -14.59 3.86 -12.03
N ASP A 202 -13.54 3.10 -11.71
CA ASP A 202 -13.32 2.52 -10.40
C ASP A 202 -12.62 3.50 -9.47
N LEU A 203 -13.14 3.63 -8.25
CA LEU A 203 -12.55 4.44 -7.19
C LEU A 203 -11.72 3.56 -6.26
N TYR A 204 -10.48 3.98 -6.00
CA TYR A 204 -9.62 3.42 -4.99
C TYR A 204 -9.30 4.46 -3.92
N VAL A 205 -9.22 4.01 -2.67
CA VAL A 205 -8.65 4.77 -1.55
C VAL A 205 -7.32 4.16 -1.17
N GLY A 206 -6.37 4.99 -0.78
CA GLY A 206 -5.05 4.55 -0.36
C GLY A 206 -4.53 5.37 0.81
N VAL A 207 -3.73 4.72 1.65
CA VAL A 207 -3.10 5.34 2.81
C VAL A 207 -1.63 4.96 2.82
N VAL A 208 -0.74 5.95 2.99
CA VAL A 208 0.63 5.70 3.43
C VAL A 208 0.72 6.01 4.91
N ALA A 209 1.34 5.11 5.69
CA ALA A 209 1.75 5.36 7.06
C ALA A 209 3.28 5.43 7.14
N GLU A 210 3.82 6.58 7.55
CA GLU A 210 5.26 6.81 7.77
C GLU A 210 5.47 7.22 9.23
N PHE A 211 6.42 6.57 9.90
CA PHE A 211 6.85 6.99 11.22
C PHE A 211 8.02 7.98 11.10
N LEU A 212 7.83 9.17 11.67
CA LEU A 212 8.78 10.26 11.79
C LEU A 212 9.01 10.50 13.28
N GLU A 213 10.17 10.10 13.80
CA GLU A 213 10.53 10.33 15.20
C GLU A 213 10.29 11.78 15.63
N ASP A 214 9.84 11.94 16.89
CA ASP A 214 9.61 13.24 17.54
C ASP A 214 8.64 14.19 16.82
N SER A 215 7.78 13.69 15.91
CA SER A 215 6.72 14.48 15.29
C SER A 215 5.36 14.28 15.98
N GLU A 216 4.49 15.28 15.89
CA GLU A 216 3.08 15.06 16.16
C GLU A 216 2.48 14.13 15.10
N THR A 217 1.43 13.40 15.48
CA THR A 217 0.71 12.56 14.53
C THR A 217 -0.30 13.36 13.74
N VAL A 218 -0.26 13.20 12.43
CA VAL A 218 -1.13 13.94 11.51
C VAL A 218 -1.70 13.01 10.45
N VAL A 219 -2.95 13.27 10.09
CA VAL A 219 -3.61 12.65 8.93
C VAL A 219 -3.75 13.73 7.87
N VAL A 220 -3.05 13.55 6.76
CA VAL A 220 -3.03 14.48 5.64
C VAL A 220 -3.96 13.93 4.56
N SER A 221 -5.08 14.61 4.34
CA SER A 221 -5.96 14.36 3.20
C SER A 221 -5.42 15.13 1.98
N GLU A 222 -4.84 14.41 1.03
CA GLU A 222 -4.09 15.03 -0.08
C GLU A 222 -5.01 15.39 -1.24
N ILE A 223 -4.99 16.67 -1.64
CA ILE A 223 -5.68 17.19 -2.81
C ILE A 223 -4.71 17.15 -4.00
N GLU A 224 -5.20 16.87 -5.20
CA GLU A 224 -4.38 16.93 -6.42
C GLU A 224 -3.80 18.35 -6.67
N PRO A 225 -2.57 18.48 -7.18
CA PRO A 225 -1.67 17.42 -7.64
C PRO A 225 -0.84 16.79 -6.51
N LYS A 226 -0.60 15.47 -6.59
CA LYS A 226 0.27 14.72 -5.67
C LYS A 226 1.68 14.55 -6.28
N PRO A 227 2.66 15.45 -6.03
CA PRO A 227 3.97 15.40 -6.69
C PRO A 227 4.80 14.16 -6.37
N TRP A 228 4.47 13.47 -5.27
CA TRP A 228 5.11 12.24 -4.81
C TRP A 228 4.46 10.97 -5.39
N PHE A 229 3.35 11.07 -6.12
CA PHE A 229 2.62 9.93 -6.67
C PHE A 229 2.88 9.78 -8.18
N LYS A 230 3.34 8.60 -8.60
CA LYS A 230 3.59 8.26 -10.01
C LYS A 230 2.76 7.04 -10.40
N SER A 231 1.96 7.17 -11.45
CA SER A 231 1.16 6.06 -11.99
C SER A 231 1.78 5.53 -13.28
N PHE A 232 1.65 4.22 -13.51
CA PHE A 232 2.10 3.53 -14.70
C PHE A 232 1.05 2.54 -15.18
N LYS A 233 0.96 2.33 -16.49
CA LYS A 233 0.21 1.21 -17.07
C LYS A 233 1.08 -0.06 -16.99
N ALA A 234 0.49 -1.18 -16.60
CA ALA A 234 1.23 -2.42 -16.37
C ALA A 234 2.05 -2.91 -17.59
N PRO A 235 1.52 -2.93 -18.83
CA PRO A 235 2.30 -3.37 -19.98
C PRO A 235 3.56 -2.51 -20.21
N ASP A 236 3.42 -1.18 -20.14
CA ASP A 236 4.52 -0.23 -20.34
C ASP A 236 5.57 -0.37 -19.24
N PHE A 237 5.13 -0.46 -17.99
CA PHE A 237 6.03 -0.65 -16.85
C PHE A 237 6.82 -1.95 -16.95
N VAL A 238 6.16 -3.07 -17.30
CA VAL A 238 6.80 -4.38 -17.40
C VAL A 238 7.75 -4.43 -18.59
N ALA A 239 7.36 -3.90 -19.76
CA ALA A 239 8.24 -3.84 -20.93
C ALA A 239 9.52 -3.05 -20.63
N HIS A 240 9.38 -1.85 -20.04
CA HIS A 240 10.52 -1.03 -19.65
C HIS A 240 11.40 -1.73 -18.60
N ALA A 241 10.80 -2.42 -17.62
CA ALA A 241 11.55 -3.15 -16.61
C ALA A 241 12.34 -4.33 -17.20
N ILE A 242 11.79 -5.02 -18.20
CA ILE A 242 12.52 -6.08 -18.91
C ILE A 242 13.74 -5.50 -19.62
N GLU A 243 13.59 -4.38 -20.33
CA GLU A 243 14.71 -3.73 -21.04
C GLU A 243 15.83 -3.30 -20.08
N GLU A 244 15.48 -2.66 -18.97
CA GLU A 244 16.46 -2.10 -18.02
C GLU A 244 17.16 -3.15 -17.15
N LEU A 245 16.46 -4.26 -16.86
CA LEU A 245 16.96 -5.31 -15.97
C LEU A 245 17.62 -6.48 -16.72
N ALA A 246 17.29 -6.72 -18.01
CA ALA A 246 17.90 -7.79 -18.80
C ALA A 246 19.29 -7.44 -19.36
N GLN A 247 19.64 -6.15 -19.49
CA GLN A 247 20.92 -5.71 -20.04
C GLN A 247 22.13 -5.83 -19.08
N ALA A 248 22.03 -6.66 -18.03
CA ALA A 248 23.02 -6.72 -16.96
C ALA A 248 23.71 -8.09 -16.80
N GLU A 249 23.59 -8.97 -17.80
CA GLU A 249 24.45 -10.15 -17.94
C GLU A 249 25.74 -9.83 -18.72
#